data_AF-D4KC74-F1
#
_entry.id   AF-D4KC74-F1
#
_cell.length_a   1.000
_cell.length_b   1.000
_cell.length_c   1.000
_cell.angle_alpha   90.00
_cell.angle_beta   90.00
_cell.angle_gamma   90.00
#
_symmetry.space_group_name_H-M   'P 1'
#
loop_
_entity.id
_entity.type
_entity.pdbx_description
1 polymer ?
#
loop_
_entity_poly.entity_id
_entity_poly.type
_entity_poly.pdbx_seq_one_letter_code
_entity_poly.pdbx_strand_id
1 'polypeptide(L)'
;MTAREYCKSHPVTAYDSSYGRCGGFQIHGDIEYGIDDYLYGMSGVLCDDEKYFHYHHLKIIYAPSGRAYVKCFGKRIYLDECLRV
;
A
#
# COMPACT_ATOMS: atom_id res chain seq x y z
N MET A 1 -10.33 -11.23 8.65
CA MET A 1 -9.88 -11.21 7.25
C MET A 1 -8.42 -10.85 7.24
N THR A 2 -7.58 -11.61 6.53
CA THR A 2 -6.15 -11.34 6.41
C THR A 2 -5.89 -10.31 5.30
N ALA A 3 -4.75 -9.61 5.36
CA ALA A 3 -4.36 -8.68 4.30
C ALA A 3 -4.29 -9.36 2.91
N ARG A 4 -3.89 -10.65 2.89
CA ARG A 4 -3.85 -11.44 1.65
C ARG A 4 -5.24 -11.66 1.06
N GLU A 5 -6.20 -12.08 1.88
CA GLU A 5 -7.58 -12.29 1.44
C GLU A 5 -8.20 -10.98 0.94
N TYR A 6 -7.93 -9.88 1.62
CA TYR A 6 -8.44 -8.56 1.22
C TYR A 6 -7.88 -8.12 -0.13
N CYS A 7 -6.55 -8.08 -0.29
CA CYS A 7 -5.93 -7.64 -1.54
C CYS A 7 -6.30 -8.52 -2.73
N LYS A 8 -6.58 -9.81 -2.53
CA LYS A 8 -7.02 -10.71 -3.61
C LYS A 8 -8.49 -10.56 -4.00
N SER A 9 -9.33 -10.06 -3.10
CA SER A 9 -10.78 -9.89 -3.33
C SER A 9 -11.16 -8.47 -3.75
N HIS A 10 -10.27 -7.50 -3.58
CA HIS A 10 -10.51 -6.08 -3.89
C HIS A 10 -9.60 -5.59 -5.01
N PRO A 11 -10.11 -4.73 -5.92
CA PRO A 11 -9.33 -4.18 -7.02
C PRO A 11 -8.19 -3.29 -6.51
N VAL A 12 -7.20 -3.09 -7.37
CA VAL A 12 -6.13 -2.10 -7.16
C VAL A 12 -6.73 -0.71 -7.37
N THR A 13 -6.64 0.13 -6.34
CA THR A 13 -7.15 1.52 -6.35
C THR A 13 -6.06 2.52 -6.70
N ALA A 14 -4.83 2.25 -6.26
CA ALA A 14 -3.69 3.12 -6.49
C ALA A 14 -2.38 2.32 -6.47
N TYR A 15 -1.35 2.91 -7.06
CA TYR A 15 -0.06 2.26 -7.24
C TYR A 15 1.11 3.25 -7.11
N ASP A 16 2.18 2.83 -6.43
CA ASP A 16 3.46 3.52 -6.36
C ASP A 16 4.56 2.72 -7.08
N SER A 17 5.04 3.26 -8.20
CA SER A 17 6.17 2.71 -8.96
C SER A 17 7.54 3.07 -8.39
N SER A 18 7.61 4.09 -7.53
CA SER A 18 8.87 4.56 -6.93
C SER A 18 9.41 3.56 -5.89
N TYR A 19 8.60 2.58 -5.47
CA TYR A 19 8.93 1.53 -4.52
C TYR A 19 9.90 0.47 -5.11
N GLY A 20 10.90 0.92 -5.88
CA GLY A 20 11.73 0.12 -6.78
C GLY A 20 12.59 -0.98 -6.13
N ARG A 21 13.09 -0.80 -4.90
CA ARG A 21 13.84 -1.87 -4.20
C ARG A 21 12.96 -3.02 -3.71
N CYS A 22 11.66 -2.80 -3.64
CA CYS A 22 10.69 -3.77 -3.14
C CYS A 22 9.65 -4.12 -4.22
N GLY A 23 9.98 -3.86 -5.49
CA GLY A 23 9.16 -4.25 -6.63
C GLY A 23 7.80 -3.55 -6.70
N GLY A 24 7.69 -2.26 -6.42
CA GLY A 24 6.41 -1.53 -6.53
C GLY A 24 5.43 -1.82 -5.38
N PHE A 25 4.43 -0.95 -5.22
CA PHE A 25 3.42 -1.08 -4.17
C PHE A 25 2.02 -0.78 -4.70
N GLN A 26 1.11 -1.74 -4.58
CA GLN A 26 -0.31 -1.58 -4.92
C GLN A 26 -1.13 -1.35 -3.65
N ILE A 27 -2.10 -0.45 -3.72
CA ILE A 27 -3.11 -0.22 -2.71
C ILE A 27 -4.40 -0.87 -3.22
N HIS A 28 -5.05 -1.65 -2.37
CA HIS A 28 -6.27 -2.37 -2.72
C HIS A 28 -7.46 -1.83 -1.93
N GLY A 29 -8.61 -1.71 -2.60
CA GLY A 29 -9.87 -1.30 -1.99
C GLY A 29 -9.85 0.13 -1.43
N ASP A 30 -10.72 0.35 -0.45
CA ASP A 30 -10.90 1.65 0.20
C ASP A 30 -10.07 1.79 1.48
N ILE A 31 -9.92 3.03 1.95
CA ILE A 31 -9.32 3.32 3.25
C ILE A 31 -10.28 2.90 4.37
N GLU A 32 -9.75 2.22 5.37
CA GLU A 32 -10.47 1.92 6.61
C GLU A 32 -10.35 3.13 7.54
N TYR A 33 -11.41 3.94 7.64
CA TYR A 33 -11.45 5.11 8.50
C TYR A 33 -11.79 4.76 9.95
N GLY A 34 -11.16 5.45 10.91
CA GLY A 34 -11.40 5.24 12.34
C GLY A 34 -10.68 6.23 13.24
N ILE A 35 -10.35 5.79 14.47
CA ILE A 35 -9.40 6.54 15.34
C ILE A 35 -8.03 6.61 14.66
N ASP A 36 -7.65 5.50 14.04
CA ASP A 36 -6.50 5.37 13.17
C ASP A 36 -7.01 4.91 11.80
N ASP A 37 -6.48 5.51 10.74
CA ASP A 37 -6.83 5.12 9.38
C ASP A 37 -5.86 4.05 8.86
N TYR A 38 -6.37 3.08 8.12
CA TYR A 38 -5.58 1.99 7.56
C TYR A 38 -5.85 1.78 6.08
N LEU A 39 -4.91 1.16 5.40
CA LEU A 39 -5.09 0.64 4.05
C LEU A 39 -4.51 -0.77 3.91
N TYR A 40 -5.00 -1.48 2.91
CA TYR A 40 -4.42 -2.73 2.46
C TYR A 40 -3.54 -2.51 1.24
N GLY A 41 -2.38 -3.15 1.23
CA GLY A 41 -1.48 -3.04 0.11
C GLY A 41 -0.65 -4.30 -0.13
N MET A 42 -0.07 -4.36 -1.32
CA MET A 42 0.77 -5.44 -1.79
C MET A 42 2.08 -4.87 -2.31
N SER A 43 3.21 -5.33 -1.78
CA SER A 43 4.54 -5.01 -2.31
C SER A 43 5.09 -6.17 -3.14
N GLY A 44 6.02 -5.89 -4.05
CA GLY A 44 6.66 -6.91 -4.89
C GLY A 44 5.96 -7.14 -6.23
N VAL A 45 4.97 -6.31 -6.55
CA VAL A 45 4.07 -6.41 -7.71
C VAL A 45 4.74 -6.22 -9.08
N LEU A 46 5.94 -5.68 -9.13
CA LEU A 46 6.79 -5.57 -10.32
C LEU A 46 7.71 -6.78 -10.49
N CYS A 47 7.73 -7.71 -9.54
CA CYS A 47 8.40 -8.99 -9.70
C CYS A 47 7.42 -9.95 -10.40
N ASP A 48 7.89 -10.67 -11.43
CA ASP A 48 7.05 -11.63 -12.17
C ASP A 48 6.68 -12.88 -11.34
N ASP A 49 7.29 -13.06 -10.17
CA ASP A 49 7.11 -14.24 -9.31
C ASP A 49 6.35 -13.88 -8.03
N GLU A 50 5.15 -14.46 -7.87
CA GLU A 50 4.25 -14.22 -6.73
C GLU A 50 4.90 -14.52 -5.37
N LYS A 51 5.97 -15.32 -5.30
CA LYS A 51 6.65 -15.61 -4.03
C LYS A 51 7.26 -14.36 -3.38
N TYR A 52 7.48 -13.29 -4.17
CA TYR A 52 7.96 -12.00 -3.69
C TYR A 52 6.82 -11.05 -3.29
N PHE A 53 5.57 -11.48 -3.42
CA PHE A 53 4.42 -10.67 -3.03
C PHE A 53 4.25 -10.73 -1.52
N HIS A 54 4.27 -9.55 -0.90
CA HIS A 54 3.97 -9.40 0.51
C HIS A 54 2.72 -8.55 0.68
N TYR A 55 1.80 -9.03 1.50
CA TYR A 55 0.51 -8.41 1.76
C TYR A 55 0.57 -7.67 3.10
N HIS A 56 0.07 -6.45 3.11
CA HIS A 56 0.22 -5.52 4.23
C HIS A 56 -1.11 -4.93 4.63
N HIS A 57 -1.29 -4.74 5.93
CA HIS A 57 -2.31 -3.88 6.52
C HIS A 57 -1.56 -2.77 7.26
N LEU A 58 -1.57 -1.57 6.70
CA LEU A 58 -0.69 -0.48 7.12
C LEU A 58 -1.51 0.69 7.65
N LYS A 59 -1.07 1.21 8.80
CA LYS A 59 -1.57 2.46 9.35
C LYS A 59 -1.13 3.63 8.47
N ILE A 60 -2.08 4.48 8.11
CA ILE A 60 -1.84 5.76 7.46
C ILE A 60 -1.33 6.75 8.51
N ILE A 61 -0.21 7.39 8.20
CA ILE A 61 0.44 8.37 9.07
C ILE A 61 0.33 9.73 8.40
N TYR A 62 -0.16 10.69 9.17
CA TYR A 62 -0.23 12.09 8.77
C TYR A 62 1.02 12.82 9.25
N ALA A 63 1.85 13.29 8.31
CA ALA A 63 3.01 14.12 8.61
C ALA A 63 2.57 15.50 9.12
N PRO A 64 3.40 16.22 9.90
CA PRO A 64 3.13 17.60 10.29
C PRO A 64 2.90 18.56 9.11
N SER A 65 3.41 18.22 7.92
CA SER A 65 3.16 18.95 6.67
C SER A 65 1.76 18.73 6.08
N GLY A 66 0.92 17.90 6.70
CA GLY A 66 -0.40 17.51 6.20
C GLY A 66 -0.39 16.35 5.20
N ARG A 67 0.79 15.86 4.79
CA ARG A 67 0.91 14.74 3.83
C ARG A 67 0.63 13.40 4.51
N ALA A 68 -0.19 12.57 3.85
CA ALA A 68 -0.47 11.21 4.30
C ALA A 68 0.49 10.21 3.66
N TYR A 69 1.00 9.26 4.45
CA TYR A 69 1.89 8.21 3.97
C TYR A 69 1.75 6.92 4.78
N VAL A 70 2.15 5.80 4.19
CA VAL A 70 2.35 4.54 4.91
C VAL A 70 3.83 4.19 4.97
N LYS A 71 4.21 3.39 5.97
CA LYS A 71 5.56 2.82 6.05
C LYS A 71 5.51 1.35 5.69
N CYS A 72 6.20 0.98 4.62
CA CYS A 72 6.44 -0.41 4.25
C CYS A 72 7.97 -0.61 4.21
N PHE A 73 8.49 -1.68 4.81
CA PHE A 73 9.93 -1.99 4.90
C PHE A 73 10.86 -0.78 5.21
N GLY A 74 10.41 0.12 6.10
CA GLY A 74 11.17 1.32 6.48
C GLY A 74 11.13 2.49 5.49
N LYS A 75 10.61 2.30 4.28
CA LYS A 75 10.37 3.36 3.30
C LYS A 75 8.97 3.96 3.47
N ARG A 76 8.87 5.27 3.26
CA ARG A 76 7.59 6.00 3.21
C ARG A 76 7.03 5.96 1.80
N ILE A 77 5.76 5.62 1.68
CA ILE A 77 4.98 5.68 0.45
C ILE A 77 3.94 6.78 0.68
N TYR A 78 4.11 7.90 0.00
CA TYR A 78 3.24 9.07 0.14
C TYR A 78 2.01 8.91 -0.76
N LEU A 79 0.81 9.06 -0.18
CA LEU A 79 -0.44 8.73 -0.89
C LEU A 79 -0.76 9.74 -2.00
N ASP A 80 -0.22 10.96 -1.92
CA ASP A 80 -0.31 11.98 -2.96
C ASP A 80 0.64 11.73 -4.15
N GLU A 81 1.61 10.84 -3.99
CA GLU A 81 2.54 10.42 -5.06
C GLU A 81 2.06 9.14 -5.79
N CYS A 82 1.06 8.45 -5.24
CA CYS A 82 0.49 7.27 -5.85
C CYS A 82 -0.36 7.61 -7.09
N LEU A 83 -0.17 6.85 -8.16
CA LEU A 83 -1.02 6.90 -9.35
C LEU A 83 -2.32 6.16 -9.07
N ARG A 84 -3.46 6.81 -9.30
CA ARG A 84 -4.78 6.15 -9.24
C ARG A 84 -5.00 5.33 -10.49
N VAL A 85 -5.63 4.17 -10.33
CA VAL A 85 -5.92 3.21 -11.41
C VAL A 85 -7.41 3.24 -11.74
#